data_AF-A0A8J3QFR8-F1
#
_entry.id   AF-A0A8J3QFR8-F1
#
_cell.length_a   1.000
_cell.length_b   1.000
_cell.length_c   1.000
_cell.angle_alpha   90.00
_cell.angle_beta   90.00
_cell.angle_gamma   90.00
#
_symmetry.space_group_name_H-M   'P 1'
#
loop_
_entity.id
_entity.type
_entity.pdbx_description
1 polymer ?
#
loop_
_entity_poly.entity_id
_entity_poly.type
_entity_poly.pdbx_seq_one_letter_code
_entity_poly.pdbx_strand_id
1 'polypeptide(L)'
;MRTLRIGIIAVLVGAAVVVAPGSALAAPNFKVPFPCGQTWSGQTRTNHSPANAIDFNRTDDLGDPVVASAPGTVDVVTNLGNTSYGKYVRINHGGGYTTYYAHLNGFNVSVGASVGYGSVIGWVGTTGGSTGPHLHYEQRSGGSAIQARFNGALALYWGTKNYTSDNACGGSATATVNTAGANLNVRSGPGTGYAVVGSVADGARVTIRCQTTGTTVTGTYGTSNIWDNIGSGYISDTYALTGYDGFIPGVPRC
;
A
#
# COMPACT_ATOMS: atom_id res chain seq x y z
N MET A 1 -56.33 -13.37 -67.86
CA MET A 1 -55.15 -13.58 -66.98
C MET A 1 -54.60 -12.23 -66.56
N ARG A 2 -54.73 -11.86 -65.27
CA ARG A 2 -53.91 -10.86 -64.57
C ARG A 2 -54.28 -10.89 -63.09
N THR A 3 -53.53 -11.67 -62.32
CA THR A 3 -53.65 -11.77 -60.86
C THR A 3 -52.94 -10.57 -60.23
N LEU A 4 -53.68 -9.74 -59.49
CA LEU A 4 -53.13 -8.62 -58.71
C LEU A 4 -52.54 -9.19 -57.41
N ARG A 5 -51.24 -9.01 -57.17
CA ARG A 5 -50.60 -9.34 -55.89
C ARG A 5 -50.46 -8.07 -55.06
N ILE A 6 -51.16 -8.01 -53.94
CA ILE A 6 -51.03 -6.95 -52.92
C ILE A 6 -49.81 -7.31 -52.06
N GLY A 7 -48.76 -6.50 -52.10
CA GLY A 7 -47.60 -6.64 -51.22
C GLY A 7 -47.85 -5.92 -49.90
N ILE A 8 -47.83 -6.64 -48.79
CA ILE A 8 -47.88 -6.07 -47.44
C ILE A 8 -46.46 -5.61 -47.09
N ILE A 9 -46.27 -4.30 -46.90
CA ILE A 9 -45.05 -3.73 -46.32
C ILE A 9 -45.17 -3.83 -44.80
N ALA A 10 -44.40 -4.73 -44.19
CA ALA A 10 -44.26 -4.80 -42.75
C ALA A 10 -43.23 -3.75 -42.29
N VAL A 11 -43.68 -2.71 -41.59
CA VAL A 11 -42.81 -1.74 -40.93
C VAL A 11 -42.32 -2.36 -39.62
N LEU A 12 -41.05 -2.77 -39.59
CA LEU A 12 -40.35 -3.18 -38.38
C LEU A 12 -39.98 -1.94 -37.56
N VAL A 13 -40.73 -1.67 -36.50
CA VAL A 13 -40.34 -0.70 -35.48
C VAL A 13 -39.33 -1.39 -34.56
N GLY A 14 -38.04 -1.14 -34.78
CA GLY A 14 -36.99 -1.60 -33.88
C GLY A 14 -37.08 -0.86 -32.55
N ALA A 15 -37.42 -1.57 -31.47
CA ALA A 15 -37.33 -1.04 -30.12
C ALA A 15 -35.86 -0.81 -29.76
N ALA A 16 -35.43 0.45 -29.73
CA ALA A 16 -34.11 0.81 -29.20
C ALA A 16 -34.10 0.53 -27.70
N VAL A 17 -33.36 -0.50 -27.28
CA VAL A 17 -33.08 -0.74 -25.86
C VAL A 17 -32.16 0.38 -25.39
N VAL A 18 -32.71 1.35 -24.68
CA VAL A 18 -31.95 2.40 -24.03
C VAL A 18 -31.27 1.76 -22.82
N VAL A 19 -30.02 1.32 -22.99
CA VAL A 19 -29.19 0.86 -21.87
C VAL A 19 -28.89 2.10 -21.03
N ALA A 20 -29.53 2.21 -19.86
CA ALA A 20 -29.22 3.27 -18.91
C ALA A 20 -27.70 3.20 -18.59
N PRO A 21 -26.98 4.34 -18.58
CA PRO A 21 -25.59 4.34 -18.14
C PRO A 21 -25.55 3.78 -16.72
N GLY A 22 -24.81 2.68 -16.53
CA GLY A 22 -24.60 2.09 -15.22
C GLY A 22 -24.06 3.18 -14.28
N SER A 23 -24.66 3.29 -13.10
CA SER A 23 -24.24 4.26 -12.08
C SER A 23 -22.73 4.14 -11.89
N ALA A 24 -21.99 5.24 -12.13
CA ALA A 24 -20.57 5.27 -11.83
C ALA A 24 -20.38 4.85 -10.37
N LEU A 25 -19.65 3.75 -10.14
CA LEU A 25 -19.36 3.29 -8.80
C LEU A 25 -18.71 4.45 -8.02
N ALA A 26 -19.11 4.63 -6.77
CA ALA A 26 -18.51 5.62 -5.91
C ALA A 26 -16.99 5.41 -5.85
N ALA A 27 -16.23 6.52 -5.79
CA ALA A 27 -14.78 6.45 -5.68
C ALA A 27 -14.38 5.58 -4.47
N PRO A 28 -13.38 4.68 -4.62
CA PRO A 28 -12.83 3.95 -3.48
C PRO A 28 -12.37 4.92 -2.39
N ASN A 29 -12.46 4.50 -1.14
CA ASN A 29 -11.91 5.27 -0.03
C ASN A 29 -10.38 5.13 -0.02
N PHE A 30 -9.69 5.96 -0.79
CA PHE A 30 -8.24 5.95 -0.86
C PHE A 30 -7.61 6.40 0.46
N LYS A 31 -6.59 5.66 0.89
CA LYS A 31 -5.74 5.93 2.04
C LYS A 31 -4.37 6.37 1.56
N VAL A 32 -3.63 7.06 2.42
CA VAL A 32 -2.22 7.37 2.14
C VAL A 32 -1.46 6.04 1.94
N PRO A 33 -0.61 5.90 0.90
CA PRO A 33 -0.10 4.59 0.46
C PRO A 33 1.09 4.06 1.29
N PHE A 34 1.08 4.32 2.59
CA PHE A 34 2.13 3.91 3.52
C PHE A 34 1.56 3.15 4.71
N PRO A 35 2.34 2.32 5.42
CA PRO A 35 1.89 1.66 6.62
C PRO A 35 1.28 2.64 7.64
N CYS A 36 0.32 2.14 8.40
CA CYS A 36 -0.35 2.87 9.46
C CYS A 36 0.63 3.64 10.38
N GLY A 37 0.25 4.88 10.73
CA GLY A 37 0.96 5.74 11.67
C GLY A 37 2.13 6.48 11.06
N GLN A 38 2.63 6.06 9.90
CA GLN A 38 3.72 6.78 9.24
C GLN A 38 3.24 8.13 8.73
N THR A 39 4.09 9.15 8.91
CA THR A 39 3.87 10.50 8.39
C THR A 39 4.86 10.81 7.29
N TRP A 40 4.36 11.28 6.15
CA TRP A 40 5.13 11.52 4.94
C TRP A 40 4.88 12.94 4.43
N SER A 41 5.94 13.59 3.93
CA SER A 41 5.82 14.86 3.22
C SER A 41 5.32 14.57 1.81
N GLY A 42 4.11 15.03 1.48
CA GLY A 42 3.55 14.94 0.13
C GLY A 42 3.66 16.30 -0.57
N GLN A 43 4.26 16.30 -1.76
CA GLN A 43 4.54 17.50 -2.55
C GLN A 43 3.78 17.47 -3.88
N THR A 44 3.16 18.60 -4.22
CA THR A 44 2.47 18.83 -5.49
C THR A 44 2.95 20.14 -6.11
N ARG A 45 3.09 20.18 -7.44
CA ARG A 45 3.59 21.36 -8.17
C ARG A 45 3.02 21.43 -9.58
N THR A 46 2.91 22.65 -10.12
CA THR A 46 2.27 22.92 -11.41
C THR A 46 2.98 22.30 -12.61
N ASN A 47 4.27 22.02 -12.50
CA ASN A 47 5.09 21.38 -13.53
C ASN A 47 5.36 19.89 -13.26
N HIS A 48 4.59 19.25 -12.37
CA HIS A 48 4.64 17.80 -12.19
C HIS A 48 4.07 17.10 -13.43
N SER A 49 4.58 15.92 -13.77
CA SER A 49 4.07 15.12 -14.89
C SER A 49 3.67 13.73 -14.40
N PRO A 50 2.38 13.38 -14.41
CA PRO A 50 1.23 14.24 -14.71
C PRO A 50 1.00 15.31 -13.63
N ALA A 51 0.30 16.40 -13.97
CA ALA A 51 0.14 17.57 -13.09
C ALA A 51 -0.46 17.26 -11.72
N ASN A 52 -1.34 16.26 -11.62
CA ASN A 52 -1.99 15.90 -10.36
C ASN A 52 -1.27 14.79 -9.57
N ALA A 53 -0.04 14.42 -9.94
CA ALA A 53 0.74 13.49 -9.14
C ALA A 53 1.13 14.09 -7.77
N ILE A 54 1.51 13.21 -6.84
CA ILE A 54 2.09 13.58 -5.55
C ILE A 54 3.40 12.83 -5.39
N ASP A 55 4.48 13.56 -5.11
CA ASP A 55 5.74 12.96 -4.70
C ASP A 55 5.74 12.89 -3.17
N PHE A 56 5.91 11.69 -2.62
CA PHE A 56 6.00 11.46 -1.19
C PHE A 56 7.41 11.06 -0.79
N ASN A 57 7.94 11.74 0.23
CA ASN A 57 9.24 11.42 0.78
C ASN A 57 9.29 11.65 2.30
N ARG A 58 10.26 11.01 2.95
CA ARG A 58 10.69 11.28 4.32
C ARG A 58 12.19 10.99 4.48
N THR A 59 12.77 11.31 5.62
CA THR A 59 14.17 10.97 5.89
C THR A 59 14.37 9.45 5.88
N ASP A 60 15.43 9.00 5.21
CA ASP A 60 15.83 7.59 5.10
C ASP A 60 14.71 6.66 4.57
N ASP A 61 13.97 7.13 3.56
CA ASP A 61 12.82 6.41 3.00
C ASP A 61 13.16 5.33 1.96
N LEU A 62 14.40 5.24 1.49
CA LEU A 62 14.80 4.20 0.55
C LEU A 62 14.55 2.80 1.13
N GLY A 63 13.74 2.00 0.43
CA GLY A 63 13.37 0.66 0.89
C GLY A 63 12.20 0.63 1.87
N ASP A 64 11.59 1.78 2.21
CA ASP A 64 10.37 1.78 2.98
C ASP A 64 9.23 1.08 2.23
N PRO A 65 8.39 0.31 2.91
CA PRO A 65 7.26 -0.37 2.29
C PRO A 65 6.20 0.62 1.77
N VAL A 66 5.75 0.36 0.54
CA VAL A 66 4.59 1.02 -0.07
C VAL A 66 3.42 0.05 -0.05
N VAL A 67 2.26 0.51 0.38
CA VAL A 67 1.04 -0.30 0.47
C VAL A 67 -0.05 0.18 -0.48
N ALA A 68 -0.97 -0.72 -0.84
CA ALA A 68 -2.12 -0.36 -1.66
C ALA A 68 -2.98 0.71 -0.96
N SER A 69 -3.25 1.79 -1.70
CA SER A 69 -4.07 2.93 -1.24
C SER A 69 -5.55 2.56 -1.08
N ALA A 70 -6.04 1.58 -1.82
CA ALA A 70 -7.38 1.03 -1.69
C ALA A 70 -7.41 -0.43 -2.20
N PRO A 71 -8.42 -1.23 -1.83
CA PRO A 71 -8.60 -2.57 -2.36
C PRO A 71 -8.74 -2.58 -3.87
N GLY A 72 -8.24 -3.63 -4.53
CA GLY A 72 -8.32 -3.75 -5.98
C GLY A 72 -7.52 -4.95 -6.50
N THR A 73 -7.35 -4.98 -7.82
CA THR A 73 -6.55 -5.98 -8.52
C THR A 73 -5.35 -5.32 -9.17
N VAL A 74 -4.17 -5.86 -8.92
CA VAL A 74 -2.94 -5.42 -9.58
C VAL A 74 -3.03 -5.78 -11.06
N ASP A 75 -2.98 -4.79 -11.94
CA ASP A 75 -3.10 -4.99 -13.39
C ASP A 75 -1.83 -4.61 -14.16
N VAL A 76 -0.87 -3.94 -13.50
CA VAL A 76 0.47 -3.69 -14.02
C VAL A 76 1.51 -3.88 -12.92
N VAL A 77 2.57 -4.62 -13.25
CA VAL A 77 3.85 -4.64 -12.53
C VAL A 77 4.93 -4.62 -13.61
N THR A 78 5.69 -3.53 -13.72
CA THR A 78 6.66 -3.39 -14.82
C THR A 78 7.83 -2.49 -14.46
N ASN A 79 8.91 -2.62 -15.22
CA ASN A 79 10.12 -1.82 -15.12
C ASN A 79 10.42 -1.13 -16.46
N LEU A 80 10.30 0.19 -16.49
CA LEU A 80 10.59 1.02 -17.67
C LEU A 80 12.08 1.46 -17.75
N GLY A 81 12.94 0.96 -16.85
CA GLY A 81 14.37 1.29 -16.83
C GLY A 81 14.65 2.64 -16.16
N ASN A 82 15.52 3.45 -16.78
CA ASN A 82 16.06 4.68 -16.20
C ASN A 82 15.30 5.95 -16.63
N THR A 83 14.08 5.81 -17.14
CA THR A 83 13.24 6.94 -17.57
C THR A 83 11.81 6.78 -17.04
N SER A 84 11.03 7.86 -17.09
CA SER A 84 9.62 7.88 -16.69
C SER A 84 9.43 7.27 -15.29
N TYR A 85 8.44 6.40 -15.10
CA TYR A 85 8.11 5.76 -13.83
C TYR A 85 9.16 4.79 -13.27
N GLY A 86 10.11 4.33 -14.09
CA GLY A 86 11.00 3.23 -13.70
C GLY A 86 10.21 1.97 -13.35
N LYS A 87 10.47 1.39 -12.18
CA LYS A 87 9.65 0.31 -11.63
C LYS A 87 8.37 0.89 -11.06
N TYR A 88 7.23 0.38 -11.52
CA TYR A 88 5.94 0.79 -10.97
C TYR A 88 4.90 -0.33 -10.94
N VAL A 89 3.96 -0.14 -10.02
CA VAL A 89 2.75 -0.96 -9.87
C VAL A 89 1.54 -0.10 -10.22
N ARG A 90 0.55 -0.70 -10.91
CA ARG A 90 -0.79 -0.13 -11.04
C ARG A 90 -1.81 -1.08 -10.43
N ILE A 91 -2.75 -0.50 -9.68
CA ILE A 91 -3.88 -1.21 -9.11
C ILE A 91 -5.15 -0.66 -9.75
N ASN A 92 -5.98 -1.55 -10.27
CA ASN A 92 -7.34 -1.27 -10.71
C ASN A 92 -8.32 -1.51 -9.56
N HIS A 93 -9.09 -0.49 -9.22
CA HIS A 93 -10.03 -0.52 -8.09
C HIS A 93 -11.49 -0.70 -8.53
N GLY A 94 -11.73 -0.91 -9.83
CA GLY A 94 -13.07 -0.89 -10.42
C GLY A 94 -13.59 0.53 -10.67
N GLY A 95 -14.73 0.63 -11.36
CA GLY A 95 -15.39 1.93 -11.62
C GLY A 95 -14.56 2.92 -12.46
N GLY A 96 -13.51 2.46 -13.14
CA GLY A 96 -12.58 3.32 -13.89
C GLY A 96 -11.49 3.99 -13.03
N TYR A 97 -11.40 3.64 -11.75
CA TYR A 97 -10.36 4.15 -10.85
C TYR A 97 -9.11 3.28 -10.84
N THR A 98 -7.95 3.91 -10.92
CA THR A 98 -6.65 3.23 -10.79
C THR A 98 -5.69 4.07 -9.95
N THR A 99 -4.77 3.41 -9.25
CA THR A 99 -3.64 4.09 -8.59
C THR A 99 -2.31 3.62 -9.16
N TYR A 100 -1.35 4.54 -9.24
CA TYR A 100 0.01 4.28 -9.74
C TYR A 100 1.01 4.53 -8.61
N TYR A 101 2.02 3.66 -8.53
CA TYR A 101 3.07 3.69 -7.51
C TYR A 101 4.42 3.49 -8.21
N ALA A 102 5.16 4.57 -8.41
CA ALA A 102 6.34 4.61 -9.27
C ALA A 102 7.64 4.87 -8.50
N HIS A 103 8.74 4.78 -9.24
CA HIS A 103 10.11 4.87 -8.73
C HIS A 103 10.50 3.78 -7.73
N LEU A 104 9.75 2.67 -7.67
CA LEU A 104 9.98 1.59 -6.71
C LEU A 104 11.38 0.97 -6.86
N ASN A 105 11.93 0.38 -5.79
CA ASN A 105 13.18 -0.38 -5.89
C ASN A 105 12.93 -1.89 -6.15
N GLY A 106 11.72 -2.37 -5.86
CA GLY A 106 11.30 -3.76 -5.96
C GLY A 106 9.78 -3.91 -5.87
N PHE A 107 9.29 -5.11 -6.16
CA PHE A 107 7.87 -5.46 -6.16
C PHE A 107 7.60 -6.58 -5.15
N ASN A 108 6.43 -6.53 -4.50
CA ASN A 108 5.95 -7.59 -3.61
C ASN A 108 4.63 -8.22 -4.11
N VAL A 109 4.22 -7.88 -5.33
CA VAL A 109 3.00 -8.36 -5.98
C VAL A 109 3.27 -8.67 -7.44
N SER A 110 2.38 -9.48 -8.02
CA SER A 110 2.34 -9.79 -9.45
C SER A 110 1.00 -9.36 -10.07
N VAL A 111 0.97 -9.24 -11.39
CA VAL A 111 -0.28 -8.99 -12.13
C VAL A 111 -1.31 -10.09 -11.82
N GLY A 112 -2.54 -9.68 -11.54
CA GLY A 112 -3.65 -10.54 -11.13
C GLY A 112 -3.82 -10.65 -9.60
N ALA A 113 -2.85 -10.20 -8.80
CA ALA A 113 -2.97 -10.23 -7.35
C ALA A 113 -4.14 -9.35 -6.85
N SER A 114 -5.00 -9.92 -6.01
CA SER A 114 -5.98 -9.15 -5.24
C SER A 114 -5.29 -8.54 -4.03
N VAL A 115 -5.45 -7.24 -3.82
CA VAL A 115 -4.83 -6.48 -2.72
C VAL A 115 -5.89 -5.73 -1.94
N GLY A 116 -5.62 -5.52 -0.65
CA GLY A 116 -6.45 -4.74 0.27
C GLY A 116 -5.64 -3.60 0.90
N TYR A 117 -6.27 -2.87 1.82
CA TYR A 117 -5.55 -1.95 2.69
C TYR A 117 -4.40 -2.66 3.41
N GLY A 118 -3.26 -1.99 3.54
CA GLY A 118 -2.07 -2.53 4.19
C GLY A 118 -1.28 -3.57 3.38
N SER A 119 -1.80 -4.08 2.25
CA SER A 119 -1.04 -5.00 1.39
C SER A 119 0.21 -4.29 0.83
N VAL A 120 1.41 -4.77 1.19
CA VAL A 120 2.65 -4.25 0.61
C VAL A 120 2.76 -4.67 -0.84
N ILE A 121 2.96 -3.69 -1.71
CA ILE A 121 3.04 -3.86 -3.16
C ILE A 121 4.47 -3.69 -3.70
N GLY A 122 5.34 -3.09 -2.90
CA GLY A 122 6.73 -2.85 -3.23
C GLY A 122 7.37 -1.94 -2.21
N TRP A 123 8.52 -1.38 -2.55
CA TRP A 123 9.27 -0.51 -1.65
C TRP A 123 9.75 0.75 -2.37
N VAL A 124 9.78 1.85 -1.64
CA VAL A 124 10.26 3.15 -2.10
C VAL A 124 11.66 3.00 -2.70
N GLY A 125 11.90 3.68 -3.81
CA GLY A 125 13.14 3.60 -4.55
C GLY A 125 13.47 4.90 -5.27
N THR A 126 14.38 4.78 -6.22
CA THR A 126 14.84 5.89 -7.08
C THR A 126 15.01 5.44 -8.53
N THR A 127 14.24 4.44 -8.97
CA THR A 127 14.31 3.98 -10.38
C THR A 127 13.59 4.94 -11.32
N GLY A 128 13.86 4.86 -12.63
CA GLY A 128 13.22 5.76 -13.61
C GLY A 128 13.84 7.15 -13.63
N GLY A 129 13.02 8.14 -14.02
CA GLY A 129 13.42 9.55 -14.08
C GLY A 129 13.43 10.24 -12.71
N SER A 130 13.97 9.59 -11.68
CA SER A 130 14.03 10.10 -10.31
C SER A 130 15.43 10.65 -9.96
N THR A 131 15.47 11.76 -9.22
CA THR A 131 16.73 12.38 -8.73
C THR A 131 17.10 11.95 -7.30
N GLY A 132 16.26 11.16 -6.64
CA GLY A 132 16.50 10.68 -5.28
C GLY A 132 15.31 9.85 -4.76
N PRO A 133 15.49 9.11 -3.65
CA PRO A 133 14.44 8.28 -3.09
C PRO A 133 13.13 9.05 -2.81
N HIS A 134 12.03 8.55 -3.39
CA HIS A 134 10.65 9.00 -3.12
C HIS A 134 9.65 8.03 -3.75
N LEU A 135 8.38 8.14 -3.38
CA LEU A 135 7.26 7.53 -4.10
C LEU A 135 6.58 8.58 -4.97
N HIS A 136 6.54 8.37 -6.29
CA HIS A 136 5.61 9.09 -7.16
C HIS A 136 4.26 8.36 -7.17
N TYR A 137 3.21 9.04 -6.71
CA TYR A 137 1.87 8.48 -6.54
C TYR A 137 0.84 9.22 -7.39
N GLU A 138 -0.10 8.46 -7.95
CA GLU A 138 -1.23 9.02 -8.70
C GLU A 138 -2.54 8.33 -8.33
N GLN A 139 -3.61 9.12 -8.29
CA GLN A 139 -4.98 8.63 -8.46
C GLN A 139 -5.44 9.00 -9.87
N ARG A 140 -6.07 8.05 -10.56
CA ARG A 140 -6.67 8.29 -11.88
C ARG A 140 -8.11 7.84 -11.92
N SER A 141 -8.90 8.54 -12.74
CA SER A 141 -10.26 8.18 -13.10
C SER A 141 -10.41 8.26 -14.62
N GLY A 142 -10.93 7.21 -15.26
CA GLY A 142 -11.08 7.17 -16.72
C GLY A 142 -9.75 7.31 -17.48
N GLY A 143 -8.63 6.93 -16.87
CA GLY A 143 -7.27 7.01 -17.44
C GLY A 143 -6.55 8.34 -17.22
N SER A 144 -7.23 9.39 -16.73
CA SER A 144 -6.64 10.69 -16.45
C SER A 144 -6.27 10.86 -14.98
N ALA A 145 -5.11 11.45 -14.70
CA ALA A 145 -4.71 11.79 -13.33
C ALA A 145 -5.61 12.88 -12.74
N ILE A 146 -6.17 12.60 -11.56
CA ILE A 146 -7.06 13.49 -10.83
C ILE A 146 -6.37 13.97 -9.55
N GLN A 147 -6.83 15.09 -8.99
CA GLN A 147 -6.36 15.51 -7.67
C GLN A 147 -6.67 14.42 -6.65
N ALA A 148 -5.64 13.96 -5.94
CA ALA A 148 -5.80 12.87 -5.00
C ALA A 148 -6.71 13.27 -3.85
N ARG A 149 -7.53 12.32 -3.40
CA ARG A 149 -8.28 12.41 -2.15
C ARG A 149 -7.83 11.31 -1.22
N PHE A 150 -7.59 11.64 0.04
CA PHE A 150 -7.33 10.66 1.09
C PHE A 150 -8.44 10.79 2.13
N ASN A 151 -9.11 9.68 2.46
CA ASN A 151 -10.28 9.72 3.35
C ASN A 151 -11.38 10.67 2.88
N GLY A 152 -11.58 10.77 1.56
CA GLY A 152 -12.49 11.72 0.92
C GLY A 152 -12.02 13.19 0.91
N ALA A 153 -11.03 13.55 1.74
CA ALA A 153 -10.47 14.89 1.80
C ALA A 153 -9.48 15.13 0.65
N LEU A 154 -9.54 16.30 0.04
CA LEU A 154 -8.60 16.67 -1.03
C LEU A 154 -7.18 16.82 -0.46
N ALA A 155 -6.19 16.29 -1.18
CA ALA A 155 -4.79 16.60 -0.94
C ALA A 155 -4.50 18.09 -1.23
N LEU A 156 -3.42 18.61 -0.65
CA LEU A 156 -2.96 19.98 -0.91
C LEU A 156 -2.42 20.09 -2.34
N TYR A 157 -3.01 21.01 -3.12
CA TYR A 157 -2.50 21.49 -4.40
C TYR A 157 -2.50 23.02 -4.38
N TRP A 158 -1.41 23.73 -4.63
CA TRP A 158 -0.03 23.32 -4.90
C TRP A 158 0.82 23.55 -3.64
N GLY A 159 1.74 22.64 -3.31
CA GLY A 159 2.65 22.81 -2.18
C GLY A 159 3.02 21.51 -1.47
N THR A 160 3.56 21.66 -0.26
CA THR A 160 3.99 20.54 0.60
C THR A 160 3.10 20.44 1.83
N LYS A 161 2.64 19.23 2.16
CA LYS A 161 1.90 18.92 3.38
C LYS A 161 2.30 17.56 3.92
N ASN A 162 2.34 17.43 5.25
CA ASN A 162 2.50 16.13 5.89
C ASN A 162 1.17 15.36 5.92
N TYR A 163 1.21 14.09 5.54
CA TYR A 163 0.10 13.15 5.58
C TYR A 163 0.45 11.99 6.49
N THR A 164 -0.35 11.80 7.53
CA THR A 164 -0.27 10.61 8.39
C THR A 164 -1.18 9.54 7.83
N SER A 165 -0.63 8.36 7.60
CA SER A 165 -1.38 7.23 7.06
C SER A 165 -2.24 6.57 8.13
N ASP A 166 -3.52 6.42 7.84
CA ASP A 166 -4.46 5.58 8.58
C ASP A 166 -4.71 4.22 7.88
N ASN A 167 -3.86 3.86 6.91
CA ASN A 167 -4.00 2.66 6.09
C ASN A 167 -3.76 1.39 6.93
N ALA A 168 -4.82 0.60 7.11
CA ALA A 168 -4.84 -0.62 7.91
C ALA A 168 -4.47 -0.44 9.41
N CYS A 169 -4.81 0.69 10.03
CA CYS A 169 -4.49 0.96 11.45
C CYS A 169 -5.17 0.09 12.53
N GLY A 170 -5.85 -0.99 12.15
CA GLY A 170 -6.44 -1.96 13.09
C GLY A 170 -5.85 -3.37 12.99
N GLY A 171 -4.80 -3.57 12.18
CA GLY A 171 -4.19 -4.87 11.99
C GLY A 171 -3.36 -5.32 13.19
N SER A 172 -3.39 -6.62 13.47
CA SER A 172 -2.46 -7.29 14.37
C SER A 172 -1.94 -8.53 13.66
N ALA A 173 -0.68 -8.88 13.89
CA ALA A 173 -0.12 -10.13 13.39
C ALA A 173 0.04 -11.14 14.52
N THR A 174 0.20 -12.41 14.16
CA THR A 174 0.62 -13.46 15.10
C THR A 174 2.03 -13.88 14.75
N ALA A 175 2.89 -14.04 15.75
CA ALA A 175 4.21 -14.62 15.58
C ALA A 175 4.43 -15.78 16.55
N THR A 176 5.32 -16.70 16.18
CA THR A 176 5.78 -17.76 17.08
C THR A 176 7.20 -17.44 17.54
N VAL A 177 7.43 -17.39 18.85
CA VAL A 177 8.76 -17.14 19.40
C VAL A 177 9.66 -18.36 19.20
N ASN A 178 10.90 -18.14 18.79
CA ASN A 178 11.93 -19.17 18.70
C ASN A 178 13.25 -18.67 19.27
N THR A 179 13.63 -19.21 20.41
CA THR A 179 14.82 -18.87 21.19
C THR A 179 15.67 -20.11 21.52
N ALA A 180 15.41 -21.23 20.84
CA ALA A 180 16.08 -22.51 21.07
C ALA A 180 16.05 -22.97 22.55
N GLY A 181 14.88 -22.85 23.19
CA GLY A 181 14.61 -23.35 24.53
C GLY A 181 14.72 -22.34 25.68
N ALA A 182 15.23 -21.12 25.45
CA ALA A 182 15.28 -20.08 26.48
C ALA A 182 14.01 -19.19 26.48
N ASN A 183 13.68 -18.53 27.59
CA ASN A 183 12.63 -17.51 27.57
C ASN A 183 13.14 -16.22 26.89
N LEU A 184 12.31 -15.60 26.06
CA LEU A 184 12.56 -14.30 25.45
C LEU A 184 12.15 -13.18 26.42
N ASN A 185 13.04 -12.22 26.65
CA ASN A 185 12.74 -11.05 27.47
C ASN A 185 11.72 -10.12 26.79
N VAL A 186 10.67 -9.74 27.54
CA VAL A 186 9.76 -8.64 27.17
C VAL A 186 10.28 -7.37 27.84
N ARG A 187 10.44 -6.31 27.06
CA ARG A 187 11.03 -5.04 27.51
C ARG A 187 10.02 -3.91 27.53
N SER A 188 10.24 -2.95 28.40
CA SER A 188 9.40 -1.74 28.52
C SER A 188 9.44 -0.83 27.29
N GLY A 189 10.46 -0.98 26.44
CA GLY A 189 10.61 -0.23 25.19
C GLY A 189 11.44 -1.00 24.16
N PRO A 190 11.57 -0.45 22.94
CA PRO A 190 12.18 -1.13 21.80
C PRO A 190 13.70 -1.09 21.86
N GLY A 191 14.31 -1.84 22.76
CA GLY A 191 15.76 -1.88 22.86
C GLY A 191 16.31 -2.67 24.04
N THR A 192 17.54 -3.15 23.93
CA THR A 192 18.17 -3.97 24.96
C THR A 192 18.51 -3.21 26.24
N GLY A 193 18.57 -1.87 26.19
CA GLY A 193 18.74 -0.99 27.35
C GLY A 193 17.46 -0.76 28.18
N TYR A 194 16.29 -1.10 27.65
CA TYR A 194 15.03 -0.97 28.38
C TYR A 194 14.87 -2.09 29.41
N ALA A 195 14.24 -1.76 30.55
CA ALA A 195 13.99 -2.71 31.63
C ALA A 195 13.19 -3.91 31.14
N VAL A 196 13.56 -5.11 31.61
CA VAL A 196 12.80 -6.34 31.40
C VAL A 196 11.55 -6.27 32.28
N VAL A 197 10.37 -6.33 31.66
CA VAL A 197 9.05 -6.24 32.31
C VAL A 197 8.28 -7.56 32.25
N GLY A 198 8.84 -8.57 31.59
CA GLY A 198 8.23 -9.90 31.49
C GLY A 198 9.09 -10.84 30.65
N SER A 199 8.52 -12.00 30.34
CA SER A 199 9.14 -12.94 29.40
C SER A 199 8.09 -13.72 28.61
N VAL A 200 8.46 -14.20 27.44
CA VAL A 200 7.67 -15.10 26.59
C VAL A 200 8.45 -16.41 26.45
N ALA A 201 7.77 -17.54 26.64
CA ALA A 201 8.39 -18.85 26.49
C ALA A 201 8.74 -19.16 25.03
N ASP A 202 9.77 -19.97 24.82
CA ASP A 202 10.07 -20.54 23.50
C ASP A 202 8.86 -21.30 22.94
N GLY A 203 8.60 -21.16 21.64
CA GLY A 203 7.45 -21.74 20.95
C GLY A 203 6.10 -21.07 21.24
N ALA A 204 6.03 -20.08 22.12
CA ALA A 204 4.78 -19.38 22.40
C ALA A 204 4.33 -18.52 21.21
N ARG A 205 3.01 -18.49 20.98
CA ARG A 205 2.39 -17.57 20.02
C ARG A 205 2.04 -16.25 20.68
N VAL A 206 2.41 -15.15 20.05
CA VAL A 206 2.14 -13.77 20.50
C VAL A 206 1.37 -13.00 19.44
N THR A 207 0.54 -12.05 19.88
CA THR A 207 -0.12 -11.09 19.00
C THR A 207 0.69 -9.81 18.96
N ILE A 208 1.22 -9.48 17.78
CA ILE A 208 1.92 -8.23 17.51
C ILE A 208 0.88 -7.15 17.21
N ARG A 209 0.84 -6.12 18.06
CA ARG A 209 -0.12 -5.01 17.98
C ARG A 209 0.42 -3.82 17.21
N CYS A 210 1.71 -3.59 17.31
CA CYS A 210 2.44 -2.59 16.54
C CYS A 210 3.92 -2.96 16.50
N GLN A 211 4.66 -2.32 15.61
CA GLN A 211 6.10 -2.53 15.46
C GLN A 211 6.83 -1.20 15.38
N THR A 212 8.07 -1.16 15.84
CA THR A 212 8.91 0.04 15.79
C THR A 212 10.37 -0.32 15.54
N THR A 213 11.21 0.67 15.24
CA THR A 213 12.67 0.46 15.23
C THR A 213 13.25 0.69 16.61
N GLY A 214 14.37 0.04 16.91
CA GLY A 214 15.01 0.08 18.21
C GLY A 214 16.47 -0.31 18.17
N THR A 215 17.01 -0.81 19.28
CA THR A 215 18.38 -1.36 19.30
C THR A 215 18.48 -2.57 18.37
N THR A 216 19.53 -2.65 17.54
CA THR A 216 19.81 -3.83 16.70
C THR A 216 20.13 -5.04 17.56
N VAL A 217 19.52 -6.18 17.23
CA VAL A 217 19.71 -7.48 17.87
C VAL A 217 20.06 -8.50 16.81
N THR A 218 20.84 -9.51 17.16
CA THR A 218 21.03 -10.72 16.36
C THR A 218 20.39 -11.89 17.11
N GLY A 219 19.42 -12.54 16.47
CA GLY A 219 18.66 -13.65 17.02
C GLY A 219 18.51 -14.80 16.03
N THR A 220 17.53 -15.68 16.29
CA THR A 220 17.29 -16.90 15.51
C THR A 220 17.03 -16.65 14.03
N TYR A 221 16.29 -15.58 13.71
CA TYR A 221 15.91 -15.21 12.35
C TYR A 221 16.84 -14.15 11.73
N GLY A 222 18.04 -13.97 12.29
CA GLY A 222 19.06 -13.07 11.77
C GLY A 222 19.21 -11.79 12.58
N THR A 223 19.61 -10.70 11.92
CA THR A 223 19.92 -9.41 12.55
C THR A 223 18.94 -8.36 12.09
N SER A 224 18.25 -7.71 13.03
CA SER A 224 17.25 -6.69 12.76
C SER A 224 17.23 -5.65 13.88
N ASN A 225 16.74 -4.46 13.58
CA ASN A 225 16.44 -3.43 14.57
C ASN A 225 14.93 -3.28 14.81
N ILE A 226 14.11 -4.24 14.36
CA ILE A 226 12.66 -4.23 14.53
C ILE A 226 12.29 -4.80 15.90
N TRP A 227 11.34 -4.13 16.54
CA TRP A 227 10.78 -4.53 17.84
C TRP A 227 9.26 -4.60 17.76
N ASP A 228 8.70 -5.70 18.26
CA ASP A 228 7.28 -6.02 18.24
C ASP A 228 6.64 -5.72 19.58
N ASN A 229 5.65 -4.83 19.60
CA ASN A 229 4.83 -4.63 20.79
C ASN A 229 3.75 -5.71 20.86
N ILE A 230 3.76 -6.49 21.94
CA ILE A 230 2.82 -7.59 22.17
C ILE A 230 1.72 -7.25 23.20
N GLY A 231 1.53 -5.95 23.47
CA GLY A 231 0.60 -5.43 24.47
C GLY A 231 1.19 -5.28 25.88
N SER A 232 1.98 -6.26 26.34
CA SER A 232 2.67 -6.21 27.65
C SER A 232 4.06 -5.56 27.60
N GLY A 233 4.55 -5.26 26.40
CA GLY A 233 5.87 -4.68 26.16
C GLY A 233 6.38 -5.08 24.78
N TYR A 234 7.69 -4.98 24.59
CA TYR A 234 8.38 -5.20 23.32
C TYR A 234 9.25 -6.45 23.34
N ILE A 235 9.22 -7.23 22.27
CA ILE A 235 10.19 -8.30 22.00
C ILE A 235 10.98 -7.97 20.73
N SER A 236 12.17 -8.55 20.59
CA SER A 236 12.95 -8.40 19.35
C SER A 236 12.38 -9.28 18.25
N ASP A 237 12.12 -8.71 17.08
CA ASP A 237 11.56 -9.39 15.89
C ASP A 237 12.47 -10.52 15.40
N THR A 238 13.78 -10.44 15.68
CA THR A 238 14.77 -11.48 15.34
C THR A 238 14.52 -12.84 16.00
N TYR A 239 13.61 -12.93 16.98
CA TYR A 239 13.17 -14.17 17.61
C TYR A 239 11.70 -14.49 17.34
N ALA A 240 11.00 -13.68 16.54
CA ALA A 240 9.58 -13.83 16.23
C ALA A 240 9.41 -14.31 14.78
N LEU A 241 8.86 -15.51 14.57
CA LEU A 241 8.53 -15.98 13.23
C LEU A 241 7.26 -15.29 12.75
N THR A 242 7.42 -14.24 11.95
CA THR A 242 6.32 -13.42 11.40
C THR A 242 5.97 -13.80 9.95
N GLY A 243 6.90 -14.43 9.23
CA GLY A 243 6.81 -14.64 7.78
C GLY A 243 7.26 -13.44 6.94
N TYR A 244 7.86 -12.42 7.56
CA TYR A 244 8.36 -11.22 6.91
C TYR A 244 9.79 -10.93 7.38
N ASP A 245 10.69 -10.55 6.46
CA ASP A 245 12.09 -10.14 6.78
C ASP A 245 12.18 -8.70 7.33
N GLY A 246 11.03 -8.03 7.46
CA GLY A 246 10.93 -6.66 7.92
C GLY A 246 9.58 -6.41 8.56
N PHE A 247 9.21 -5.14 8.65
CA PHE A 247 7.92 -4.77 9.23
C PHE A 247 6.75 -5.45 8.53
N ILE A 248 5.86 -6.01 9.33
CA ILE A 248 4.67 -6.73 8.91
C ILE A 248 3.69 -5.73 8.26
N PRO A 249 3.34 -5.97 6.99
CA PRO A 249 2.31 -5.19 6.29
C PRO A 249 1.01 -5.10 7.09
N GLY A 250 0.47 -3.89 7.26
CA GLY A 250 -0.81 -3.67 7.93
C GLY A 250 -0.77 -3.77 9.46
N VAL A 251 0.36 -4.10 10.08
CA VAL A 251 0.57 -3.90 11.52
C VAL A 251 0.97 -2.44 11.76
N PRO A 252 0.30 -1.71 12.68
CA PRO A 252 0.64 -0.33 13.01
C PRO A 252 2.09 -0.11 13.39
N ARG A 253 2.60 1.11 13.14
CA ARG A 253 3.86 1.54 13.72
C ARG A 253 3.64 2.20 15.07
N CYS A 254 4.36 1.70 16.07
CA CYS A 254 4.76 2.47 17.24
C CYS A 254 6.20 2.94 17.00
#